data_AF-A0A8J6MKZ6-F1
#
_entry.id   AF-A0A8J6MKZ6-F1
#
_cell.length_a   1.000
_cell.length_b   1.000
_cell.length_c   1.000
_cell.angle_alpha   90.00
_cell.angle_beta   90.00
_cell.angle_gamma   90.00
#
_symmetry.space_group_name_H-M   'P 1'
#
loop_
_entity.id
_entity.type
_entity.pdbx_description
1 polymer ?
#
loop_
_entity_poly.entity_id
_entity_poly.type
_entity_poly.pdbx_seq_one_letter_code
_entity_poly.pdbx_strand_id
1 'polypeptide(L)'
;MVSIVVVGDTAYRDLQERFGTYILTDKIKRADGKIDFTYGELVAFSGDFYPDPIAIYNETVHTSWLKPLSNNVAKAKTLFAGEEEDVKAQISQGRLDYRDYNMRYLAAFPMNYLEMAQNNIEHFGWHNLKTYVRYHTDAINLALTAHASSGDQKADLFNQAIITNAFADHFLTDAFAAGHLRIPRAESLKWGIKNAAIVKGMGAPR
;
A
#
# COMPACT_ATOMS: atom_id res chain seq x y z
N MET A 1 -13.42 11.33 1.77
CA MET A 1 -12.39 10.27 1.77
C MET A 1 -11.09 10.93 2.20
N VAL A 2 -10.29 10.35 3.08
CA VAL A 2 -8.97 10.93 3.42
C VAL A 2 -7.93 10.18 2.61
N SER A 3 -7.07 10.90 1.89
CA SER A 3 -5.98 10.28 1.13
C SER A 3 -5.02 9.60 2.10
N ILE A 4 -4.70 8.33 1.83
CA ILE A 4 -3.79 7.51 2.63
C ILE A 4 -2.39 8.14 2.73
N VAL A 5 -1.97 8.83 1.67
CA VAL A 5 -0.71 9.60 1.63
C VAL A 5 -0.71 10.70 2.68
N VAL A 6 -1.80 11.47 2.79
CA VAL A 6 -1.91 12.57 3.74
C VAL A 6 -1.84 12.07 5.18
N VAL A 7 -2.53 10.96 5.48
CA VAL A 7 -2.52 10.37 6.83
C VAL A 7 -1.11 9.88 7.18
N GLY A 8 -0.48 9.12 6.29
CA GLY A 8 0.86 8.59 6.49
C GLY A 8 1.91 9.68 6.67
N ASP A 9 1.93 10.69 5.80
CA ASP A 9 2.89 11.79 5.89
C ASP A 9 2.67 12.66 7.12
N THR A 10 1.42 12.89 7.52
CA THR A 10 1.11 13.66 8.73
C THR A 10 1.56 12.91 9.99
N ALA A 11 1.29 11.61 10.08
CA ALA A 11 1.73 10.79 11.20
C ALA A 11 3.27 10.70 11.27
N TYR A 12 3.93 10.50 10.12
CA TYR A 12 5.38 10.44 10.07
C TYR A 12 6.04 11.76 10.45
N ARG A 13 5.47 12.90 10.02
CA ARG A 13 5.97 14.22 10.41
C ARG A 13 5.86 14.49 11.91
N ASP A 14 4.77 14.07 12.56
CA ASP A 14 4.65 14.17 14.03
C ASP A 14 5.75 13.34 14.74
N LEU A 15 6.11 12.17 14.21
CA LEU A 15 7.26 11.41 14.72
C LEU A 15 8.59 12.13 14.48
N GLN A 16 8.78 12.74 13.32
CA GLN A 16 9.98 13.54 13.03
C GLN A 16 10.11 14.74 13.96
N GLU A 17 9.02 15.41 14.31
CA GLU A 17 9.00 16.52 15.27
C GLU A 17 9.41 16.06 16.67
N ARG A 18 9.04 14.83 17.07
CA ARG A 18 9.36 14.24 18.38
C ARG A 18 10.79 13.70 18.48
N PHE A 19 11.28 13.05 17.42
CA PHE A 19 12.54 12.29 17.45
C PHE A 19 13.67 12.92 16.61
N GLY A 20 13.36 13.93 15.80
CA GLY A 20 14.29 14.63 14.93
C GLY A 20 14.43 14.01 13.54
N THR A 21 14.62 14.89 12.54
CA THR A 21 14.76 14.51 11.11
C THR A 21 16.10 13.86 10.76
N TYR A 22 17.08 13.92 11.68
CA TYR A 22 18.35 13.20 11.54
C TYR A 22 18.20 11.69 11.76
N ILE A 23 17.11 11.26 12.41
CA ILE A 23 16.76 9.85 12.61
C ILE A 23 15.75 9.42 11.54
N LEU A 24 14.73 10.25 11.30
CA LEU A 24 13.63 9.98 10.38
C LEU A 24 13.69 10.96 9.21
N THR A 25 14.23 10.53 8.07
CA THR A 25 14.42 11.41 6.91
C THR A 25 13.12 11.61 6.13
N ASP A 26 12.92 12.80 5.56
CA ASP A 26 11.73 13.11 4.72
C ASP A 26 11.63 12.22 3.47
N LYS A 27 12.76 11.67 3.03
CA LYS A 27 12.92 10.93 1.78
C LYS A 27 13.51 9.56 2.05
N ILE A 28 12.66 8.55 1.93
CA ILE A 28 13.00 7.14 2.14
C ILE A 28 13.37 6.55 0.78
N LYS A 29 14.60 6.06 0.65
CA LYS A 29 15.18 5.69 -0.66
C LYS A 29 15.00 4.20 -0.94
N ARG A 30 14.98 3.85 -2.22
CA ARG A 30 15.23 2.47 -2.67
C ARG A 30 16.68 2.06 -2.52
N ALA A 31 16.92 0.76 -2.65
CA ALA A 31 18.27 0.18 -2.69
C ALA A 31 19.15 0.83 -3.77
N ASP A 32 18.57 1.15 -4.94
CA ASP A 32 19.31 1.74 -6.06
C ASP A 32 19.50 3.26 -5.95
N GLY A 33 18.88 3.90 -4.94
CA GLY A 33 18.94 5.34 -4.70
C GLY A 33 18.33 6.22 -5.79
N LYS A 34 17.68 5.67 -6.82
CA LYS A 34 17.15 6.44 -7.97
C LYS A 34 15.81 7.09 -7.70
N ILE A 35 15.01 6.48 -6.83
CA ILE A 35 13.69 6.97 -6.44
C ILE A 35 13.64 7.03 -4.91
N ASP A 36 13.08 8.12 -4.41
CA ASP A 36 12.71 8.32 -3.03
C ASP A 36 11.18 8.37 -2.86
N PHE A 37 10.73 8.16 -1.62
CA PHE A 37 9.33 8.21 -1.24
C PHE A 37 9.17 9.03 0.03
N THR A 38 8.02 9.70 0.16
CA THR A 38 7.51 10.06 1.49
C THR A 38 6.92 8.82 2.17
N TYR A 39 6.66 8.91 3.47
CA TYR A 39 6.09 7.78 4.20
C TYR A 39 4.70 7.41 3.68
N GLY A 40 3.85 8.40 3.47
CA GLY A 40 2.52 8.24 2.91
C GLY A 40 2.52 7.66 1.50
N GLU A 41 3.49 8.03 0.66
CA GLU A 41 3.66 7.41 -0.66
C GLU A 41 3.96 5.91 -0.53
N LEU A 42 4.81 5.50 0.41
CA LEU A 42 5.07 4.07 0.65
C LEU A 42 3.81 3.33 1.10
N VAL A 43 3.05 3.93 2.03
CA VAL A 43 1.77 3.35 2.46
C VAL A 43 0.80 3.19 1.28
N ALA A 44 0.74 4.17 0.36
CA ALA A 44 -0.12 4.10 -0.82
C ALA A 44 0.33 3.07 -1.86
N PHE A 45 1.64 2.84 -2.00
CA PHE A 45 2.18 1.84 -2.93
C PHE A 45 2.03 0.39 -2.43
N SER A 46 1.91 0.22 -1.13
CA SER A 46 1.92 -1.08 -0.47
C SER A 46 0.61 -1.84 -0.70
N GLY A 47 0.68 -3.15 -0.99
CA GLY A 47 -0.50 -4.00 -1.20
C GLY A 47 -1.23 -3.77 -2.53
N ASP A 48 -1.34 -2.52 -2.99
CA ASP A 48 -2.07 -2.16 -4.22
C ASP A 48 -1.20 -2.14 -5.49
N PHE A 49 0.09 -1.82 -5.34
CA PHE A 49 1.02 -1.71 -6.48
C PHE A 49 2.21 -2.66 -6.35
N TYR A 50 2.61 -2.97 -5.11
CA TYR A 50 3.69 -3.89 -4.80
C TYR A 50 3.19 -5.00 -3.87
N PRO A 51 3.58 -6.26 -4.13
CA PRO A 51 3.11 -7.41 -3.35
C PRO A 51 3.77 -7.52 -1.97
N ASP A 52 4.95 -6.92 -1.78
CA ASP A 52 5.72 -7.02 -0.54
C ASP A 52 6.73 -5.85 -0.39
N PRO A 53 7.28 -5.63 0.82
CA PRO A 53 8.24 -4.55 1.07
C PRO A 53 9.54 -4.65 0.25
N ILE A 54 10.01 -5.87 -0.02
CA ILE A 54 11.25 -6.11 -0.78
C ILE A 54 11.04 -5.68 -2.23
N ALA A 55 9.85 -5.89 -2.78
CA ALA A 55 9.50 -5.46 -4.12
C ALA A 55 9.50 -3.93 -4.25
N ILE A 56 9.07 -3.20 -3.22
CA ILE A 56 9.21 -1.73 -3.17
C ILE A 56 10.68 -1.34 -3.08
N TYR A 57 11.44 -2.00 -2.21
CA TYR A 57 12.84 -1.67 -1.93
C TYR A 57 13.75 -1.86 -3.15
N ASN A 58 13.56 -2.96 -3.88
CA ASN A 58 14.41 -3.40 -4.99
C ASN A 58 13.82 -3.13 -6.38
N GLU A 59 12.58 -2.63 -6.50
CA GLU A 59 11.84 -2.52 -7.77
C GLU A 59 11.78 -3.85 -8.54
N THR A 60 11.27 -4.90 -7.90
CA THR A 60 11.24 -6.26 -8.50
C THR A 60 9.91 -6.60 -9.19
N VAL A 61 9.03 -5.62 -9.38
CA VAL A 61 7.73 -5.79 -10.05
C VAL A 61 7.86 -5.84 -11.57
N HIS A 62 6.79 -6.25 -12.24
CA HIS A 62 6.79 -6.61 -13.66
C HIS A 62 7.28 -5.46 -14.54
N THR A 63 8.45 -5.65 -15.13
CA THR A 63 8.97 -4.78 -16.19
C THR A 63 8.70 -5.47 -17.53
N SER A 64 7.76 -4.92 -18.30
CA SER A 64 7.52 -5.38 -19.67
C SER A 64 8.48 -4.68 -20.63
N TRP A 65 8.99 -5.41 -21.63
CA TRP A 65 9.74 -4.82 -22.75
C TRP A 65 8.86 -3.92 -23.63
N LEU A 66 7.54 -4.10 -23.56
CA LEU A 66 6.56 -3.18 -24.12
C LEU A 66 6.36 -2.03 -23.13
N LYS A 67 6.95 -0.87 -23.41
CA LYS A 67 6.81 0.36 -22.59
C LYS A 67 5.37 0.71 -22.15
N PRO A 68 4.30 0.49 -22.95
CA PRO A 68 2.93 0.74 -22.48
C PRO A 68 2.48 -0.14 -21.30
N LEU A 69 3.19 -1.25 -21.05
CA LEU A 69 2.91 -2.22 -19.99
C LEU A 69 3.94 -2.20 -18.86
N SER A 70 4.90 -1.26 -18.89
CA SER A 70 5.87 -1.08 -17.81
C SER A 70 5.30 -0.19 -16.70
N ASN A 71 5.57 -0.55 -15.46
CA ASN A 71 5.20 0.26 -14.31
C ASN A 71 5.90 1.63 -14.34
N ASN A 72 5.17 2.66 -13.94
CA ASN A 72 5.66 4.03 -13.90
C ASN A 72 5.38 4.66 -12.53
N VAL A 73 6.33 4.45 -11.61
CA VAL A 73 6.32 5.00 -10.24
C VAL A 73 6.12 6.51 -10.26
N ALA A 74 6.87 7.24 -11.09
CA ALA A 74 6.77 8.70 -11.16
C ALA A 74 5.35 9.15 -11.56
N LYS A 75 4.71 8.45 -12.50
CA LYS A 75 3.33 8.74 -12.88
C LYS A 75 2.36 8.46 -11.72
N ALA A 76 2.49 7.34 -11.02
CA ALA A 76 1.66 7.06 -9.85
C ALA A 76 1.82 8.12 -8.75
N LYS A 77 3.05 8.58 -8.47
CA LYS A 77 3.29 9.70 -7.54
C LYS A 77 2.55 10.98 -7.95
N THR A 78 2.55 11.33 -9.24
CA THR A 78 1.77 12.49 -9.72
C THR A 78 0.26 12.32 -9.57
N LEU A 79 -0.23 11.07 -9.63
CA LEU A 79 -1.64 10.78 -9.42
C LEU A 79 -2.01 10.90 -7.95
N PHE A 80 -1.17 10.42 -7.03
CA PHE A 80 -1.35 10.62 -5.59
C PHE A 80 -1.45 12.11 -5.21
N ALA A 81 -0.57 12.94 -5.77
CA ALA A 81 -0.60 14.38 -5.53
C ALA A 81 -1.91 15.04 -6.03
N GLY A 82 -2.42 14.60 -7.18
CA GLY A 82 -3.72 15.06 -7.70
C GLY A 82 -4.88 14.60 -6.81
N GLU A 83 -4.83 13.36 -6.33
CA GLU A 83 -5.85 12.82 -5.42
C GLU A 83 -5.87 13.57 -4.09
N GLU A 84 -4.70 13.89 -3.53
CA GLU A 84 -4.56 14.74 -2.36
C GLU A 84 -5.17 16.13 -2.57
N GLU A 85 -4.95 16.75 -3.73
CA GLU A 85 -5.56 18.03 -4.11
C GLU A 85 -7.09 17.94 -4.12
N ASP A 86 -7.66 16.89 -4.74
CA ASP A 86 -9.10 16.68 -4.79
C ASP A 86 -9.69 16.47 -3.40
N VAL A 87 -9.02 15.68 -2.54
CA VAL A 87 -9.44 15.46 -1.14
C VAL A 87 -9.41 16.77 -0.35
N LYS A 88 -8.35 17.57 -0.48
CA LYS A 88 -8.25 18.88 0.19
C LYS A 88 -9.33 19.84 -0.30
N ALA A 89 -9.62 19.87 -1.60
CA ALA A 89 -10.69 20.67 -2.17
C ALA A 89 -12.07 20.21 -1.66
N GLN A 90 -12.31 18.90 -1.55
CA GLN A 90 -13.53 18.36 -0.98
C GLN A 90 -13.72 18.80 0.48
N ILE A 91 -12.66 18.70 1.30
CA ILE A 91 -12.71 19.07 2.72
C ILE A 91 -12.92 20.58 2.91
N SER A 92 -12.20 21.41 2.14
CA SER A 92 -12.20 22.87 2.33
C SER A 92 -13.35 23.60 1.62
N GLN A 93 -13.80 23.10 0.47
CA GLN A 93 -14.76 23.78 -0.40
C GLN A 93 -16.08 23.02 -0.55
N GLY A 94 -16.21 21.82 0.01
CA GLY A 94 -17.39 20.96 -0.18
C GLY A 94 -17.55 20.48 -1.63
N ARG A 95 -16.50 20.55 -2.47
CA ARG A 95 -16.52 20.06 -3.85
C ARG A 95 -16.77 18.55 -3.87
N LEU A 96 -17.73 18.11 -4.67
CA LEU A 96 -18.05 16.69 -4.90
C LEU A 96 -17.34 16.10 -6.13
N ASP A 97 -16.58 16.92 -6.85
CA ASP A 97 -15.88 16.51 -8.07
C ASP A 97 -14.52 15.91 -7.71
N TYR A 98 -14.51 14.57 -7.61
CA TYR A 98 -13.35 13.72 -7.35
C TYR A 98 -13.03 12.93 -8.62
N ARG A 99 -11.81 13.08 -9.14
CA ARG A 99 -11.40 12.43 -10.39
C ARG A 99 -11.32 10.91 -10.19
N ASP A 100 -11.71 10.13 -11.21
CA ASP A 100 -11.47 8.69 -11.18
C ASP A 100 -9.98 8.40 -11.41
N TYR A 101 -9.28 8.08 -10.33
CA TYR A 101 -7.87 7.72 -10.35
C TYR A 101 -7.63 6.25 -10.66
N ASN A 102 -8.59 5.35 -10.49
CA ASN A 102 -8.37 3.90 -10.65
C ASN A 102 -7.92 3.55 -12.07
N MET A 103 -8.58 4.11 -13.09
CA MET A 103 -8.19 3.90 -14.49
C MET A 103 -6.83 4.52 -14.82
N ARG A 104 -6.45 5.58 -14.09
CA ARG A 104 -5.14 6.24 -14.26
C ARG A 104 -4.03 5.44 -13.58
N TYR A 105 -4.31 4.84 -12.42
CA TYR A 105 -3.41 3.91 -11.74
C TYR A 105 -3.22 2.64 -12.56
N LEU A 106 -4.28 2.07 -13.14
CA LEU A 106 -4.18 0.96 -14.08
C LEU A 106 -3.29 1.31 -15.28
N ALA A 107 -3.41 2.53 -15.84
CA ALA A 107 -2.52 2.95 -16.92
C ALA A 107 -1.06 3.14 -16.48
N ALA A 108 -0.81 3.45 -15.19
CA ALA A 108 0.53 3.63 -14.64
C ALA A 108 1.18 2.31 -14.18
N PHE A 109 0.39 1.33 -13.76
CA PHE A 109 0.82 0.04 -13.20
C PHE A 109 -0.04 -1.13 -13.71
N PRO A 110 -0.09 -1.41 -15.02
CA PRO A 110 -1.16 -2.23 -15.60
C PRO A 110 -1.22 -3.66 -15.06
N MET A 111 -0.13 -4.43 -15.20
CA MET A 111 -0.14 -5.85 -14.82
C MET A 111 -0.19 -6.02 -13.30
N ASN A 112 0.62 -5.25 -12.58
CA ASN A 112 0.70 -5.33 -11.12
C ASN A 112 -0.59 -4.88 -10.45
N TYR A 113 -1.16 -3.75 -10.85
CA TYR A 113 -2.39 -3.24 -10.26
C TYR A 113 -3.56 -4.22 -10.47
N LEU A 114 -3.64 -4.83 -11.67
CA LEU A 114 -4.65 -5.85 -11.94
C LEU A 114 -4.44 -7.13 -11.11
N GLU A 115 -3.20 -7.62 -11.02
CA GLU A 115 -2.87 -8.83 -10.26
C GLU A 115 -3.14 -8.64 -8.76
N MET A 116 -2.78 -7.48 -8.21
CA MET A 116 -3.06 -7.13 -6.81
C MET A 116 -4.56 -7.01 -6.57
N ALA A 117 -5.29 -6.34 -7.48
CA ALA A 117 -6.75 -6.24 -7.39
C ALA A 117 -7.45 -7.61 -7.45
N GLN A 118 -6.86 -8.61 -8.10
CA GLN A 118 -7.36 -9.99 -8.14
C GLN A 118 -7.03 -10.78 -6.86
N ASN A 119 -5.86 -10.55 -6.25
CA ASN A 119 -5.35 -11.31 -5.10
C ASN A 119 -5.39 -10.51 -3.78
N ASN A 120 -6.48 -9.80 -3.54
CA ASN A 120 -6.58 -8.82 -2.45
C ASN A 120 -7.24 -9.34 -1.17
N ILE A 121 -7.24 -10.66 -0.89
CA ILE A 121 -7.84 -11.21 0.35
C ILE A 121 -7.28 -10.51 1.59
N GLU A 122 -5.98 -10.21 1.56
CA GLU A 122 -5.26 -9.58 2.66
C GLU A 122 -5.78 -8.18 3.00
N HIS A 123 -6.49 -7.49 2.11
CA HIS A 123 -7.06 -6.18 2.38
C HIS A 123 -8.38 -6.23 3.18
N PHE A 124 -9.01 -7.41 3.39
CA PHE A 124 -10.39 -7.49 3.90
C PHE A 124 -10.53 -8.20 5.24
N GLY A 125 -11.49 -7.73 6.04
CA GLY A 125 -11.90 -8.37 7.28
C GLY A 125 -10.74 -8.59 8.26
N TRP A 126 -10.66 -9.76 8.87
CA TRP A 126 -9.58 -10.09 9.82
C TRP A 126 -8.21 -10.33 9.15
N HIS A 127 -8.17 -10.47 7.81
CA HIS A 127 -6.91 -10.74 7.11
C HIS A 127 -6.00 -9.52 7.08
N ASN A 128 -6.53 -8.31 6.99
CA ASN A 128 -5.70 -7.09 7.03
C ASN A 128 -4.95 -6.95 8.36
N LEU A 129 -5.59 -7.25 9.49
CA LEU A 129 -4.93 -7.23 10.80
C LEU A 129 -3.86 -8.32 10.92
N LYS A 130 -4.08 -9.50 10.35
CA LYS A 130 -3.03 -10.54 10.28
C LYS A 130 -1.83 -10.07 9.47
N THR A 131 -2.09 -9.47 8.32
CA THR A 131 -1.05 -8.95 7.42
C THR A 131 -0.29 -7.79 8.07
N TYR A 132 -0.99 -6.86 8.72
CA TYR A 132 -0.40 -5.80 9.54
C TYR A 132 0.53 -6.37 10.61
N VAL A 133 0.04 -7.30 11.46
CA VAL A 133 0.84 -7.87 12.54
C VAL A 133 2.09 -8.56 12.01
N ARG A 134 1.98 -9.29 10.89
CA ARG A 134 3.12 -9.95 10.24
C ARG A 134 4.18 -8.92 9.83
N TYR A 135 3.83 -7.97 8.96
CA TYR A 135 4.82 -7.04 8.42
C TYR A 135 5.31 -6.04 9.47
N HIS A 136 4.48 -5.64 10.43
CA HIS A 136 4.92 -4.80 11.54
C HIS A 136 5.94 -5.53 12.43
N THR A 137 5.74 -6.84 12.67
CA THR A 137 6.73 -7.67 13.38
C THR A 137 8.04 -7.75 12.61
N ASP A 138 7.98 -7.94 11.29
CA ASP A 138 9.17 -7.96 10.43
C ASP A 138 9.91 -6.61 10.45
N ALA A 139 9.18 -5.49 10.44
CA ALA A 139 9.75 -4.15 10.57
C ALA A 139 10.49 -3.95 11.91
N ILE A 140 9.91 -4.42 13.01
CA ILE A 140 10.57 -4.39 14.34
C ILE A 140 11.85 -5.22 14.31
N ASN A 141 11.81 -6.43 13.74
CA ASN A 141 12.99 -7.28 13.64
C ASN A 141 14.11 -6.64 12.82
N LEU A 142 13.77 -5.99 11.70
CA LEU A 142 14.73 -5.23 10.88
C LEU A 142 15.32 -4.06 11.67
N ALA A 143 14.50 -3.31 12.42
CA ALA A 143 14.98 -2.21 13.25
C ALA A 143 15.91 -2.67 14.38
N LEU A 144 15.61 -3.80 15.02
CA LEU A 144 16.49 -4.42 16.03
C LEU A 144 17.81 -4.88 15.42
N THR A 145 17.77 -5.50 14.23
CA THR A 145 18.98 -5.90 13.49
C THR A 145 19.81 -4.68 13.09
N ALA A 146 19.17 -3.61 12.62
CA ALA A 146 19.82 -2.35 12.31
C ALA A 146 20.52 -1.74 13.53
N HIS A 147 19.84 -1.77 14.69
CA HIS A 147 20.41 -1.29 15.95
C HIS A 147 21.70 -2.03 16.34
N ALA A 148 21.74 -3.35 16.12
CA ALA A 148 22.91 -4.19 16.36
C ALA A 148 24.00 -4.09 15.29
N SER A 149 23.72 -3.43 14.15
CA SER A 149 24.63 -3.29 13.02
C SER A 149 25.42 -1.96 13.09
N SER A 150 26.35 -1.77 12.16
CA SER A 150 27.15 -0.53 12.05
C SER A 150 27.36 -0.10 10.59
N GLY A 151 27.81 1.14 10.39
CA GLY A 151 28.09 1.68 9.06
C GLY A 151 26.88 1.67 8.11
N ASP A 152 27.14 1.46 6.83
CA ASP A 152 26.13 1.48 5.77
C ASP A 152 25.05 0.40 5.96
N GLN A 153 25.43 -0.77 6.51
CA GLN A 153 24.49 -1.85 6.79
C GLN A 153 23.42 -1.43 7.79
N LYS A 154 23.77 -0.65 8.82
CA LYS A 154 22.79 -0.11 9.77
C LYS A 154 21.78 0.80 9.09
N ALA A 155 22.26 1.70 8.24
CA ALA A 155 21.39 2.63 7.51
C ALA A 155 20.46 1.89 6.54
N ASP A 156 20.99 0.91 5.81
CA ASP A 156 20.25 0.06 4.87
C ASP A 156 19.14 -0.74 5.57
N LEU A 157 19.47 -1.46 6.65
CA LEU A 157 18.50 -2.23 7.43
C LEU A 157 17.43 -1.34 8.07
N PHE A 158 17.81 -0.17 8.57
CA PHE A 158 16.84 0.78 9.14
C PHE A 158 15.89 1.32 8.07
N ASN A 159 16.41 1.63 6.88
CA ASN A 159 15.60 2.06 5.75
C ASN A 159 14.63 0.95 5.29
N GLN A 160 15.08 -0.31 5.24
CA GLN A 160 14.20 -1.46 5.01
C GLN A 160 13.12 -1.61 6.09
N ALA A 161 13.45 -1.35 7.37
CA ALA A 161 12.48 -1.37 8.46
C ALA A 161 11.38 -0.33 8.27
N ILE A 162 11.72 0.89 7.87
CA ILE A 162 10.75 1.96 7.60
C ILE A 162 9.82 1.59 6.44
N ILE A 163 10.36 1.08 5.33
CA ILE A 163 9.56 0.63 4.17
C ILE A 163 8.63 -0.52 4.58
N THR A 164 9.14 -1.48 5.35
CA THR A 164 8.36 -2.62 5.84
C THR A 164 7.25 -2.16 6.79
N ASN A 165 7.49 -1.16 7.63
CA ASN A 165 6.44 -0.61 8.49
C ASN A 165 5.38 0.13 7.69
N ALA A 166 5.77 0.93 6.70
CA ALA A 166 4.81 1.61 5.82
C ALA A 166 3.93 0.60 5.07
N PHE A 167 4.52 -0.54 4.69
CA PHE A 167 3.78 -1.65 4.10
C PHE A 167 2.79 -2.27 5.07
N ALA A 168 3.17 -2.47 6.33
CA ALA A 168 2.23 -2.93 7.36
C ALA A 168 1.09 -1.94 7.57
N ASP A 169 1.41 -0.64 7.68
CA ASP A 169 0.45 0.43 7.98
C ASP A 169 -0.63 0.57 6.90
N HIS A 170 -0.35 0.18 5.65
CA HIS A 170 -1.37 0.07 4.62
C HIS A 170 -2.53 -0.83 5.08
N PHE A 171 -2.24 -2.06 5.51
CA PHE A 171 -3.25 -2.99 6.00
C PHE A 171 -3.87 -2.55 7.33
N LEU A 172 -3.15 -1.76 8.14
CA LEU A 172 -3.76 -1.11 9.29
C LEU A 172 -4.84 -0.12 8.86
N THR A 173 -4.59 0.69 7.82
CA THR A 173 -5.60 1.63 7.31
C THR A 173 -6.82 0.91 6.69
N ASP A 174 -6.61 -0.22 6.03
CA ASP A 174 -7.70 -1.08 5.54
C ASP A 174 -8.61 -1.54 6.69
N ALA A 175 -8.07 -1.78 7.89
CA ALA A 175 -8.86 -2.16 9.05
C ALA A 175 -9.83 -1.06 9.52
N PHE A 176 -9.66 0.19 9.08
CA PHE A 176 -10.57 1.31 9.37
C PHE A 176 -11.39 1.78 8.16
N ALA A 177 -11.07 1.31 6.96
CA ALA A 177 -11.80 1.64 5.75
C ALA A 177 -13.12 0.84 5.67
N ALA A 178 -14.27 1.53 5.68
CA ALA A 178 -15.58 0.90 5.74
C ALA A 178 -15.85 -0.12 4.61
N GLY A 179 -15.23 0.06 3.43
CA GLY A 179 -15.30 -0.88 2.31
C GLY A 179 -14.57 -2.21 2.54
N HIS A 180 -13.58 -2.22 3.42
CA HIS A 180 -12.72 -3.37 3.72
C HIS A 180 -13.24 -4.22 4.89
N LEU A 181 -14.08 -3.64 5.76
CA LEU A 181 -14.63 -4.28 6.94
C LEU A 181 -15.70 -5.35 6.66
N ARG A 182 -16.54 -5.17 5.62
CA ARG A 182 -17.83 -5.88 5.53
C ARG A 182 -17.83 -7.19 4.76
N ILE A 183 -16.73 -7.58 4.11
CA ILE A 183 -16.74 -8.74 3.20
C ILE A 183 -15.65 -9.75 3.59
N PRO A 184 -15.99 -10.86 4.27
CA PRO A 184 -15.05 -11.94 4.55
C PRO A 184 -14.82 -12.73 3.24
N ARG A 185 -13.95 -12.20 2.36
CA ARG A 185 -13.78 -12.71 0.98
C ARG A 185 -13.31 -14.15 0.94
N ALA A 186 -12.37 -14.53 1.80
CA ALA A 186 -11.87 -15.90 1.89
C ALA A 186 -12.99 -16.87 2.30
N GLU A 187 -13.78 -16.51 3.31
CA GLU A 187 -14.90 -17.29 3.80
C GLU A 187 -16.03 -17.37 2.77
N SER A 188 -16.29 -16.26 2.06
CA SER A 188 -17.29 -16.20 0.99
C SER A 188 -16.90 -17.10 -0.18
N LEU A 189 -15.63 -17.09 -0.59
CA LEU A 189 -15.10 -17.96 -1.63
C LEU A 189 -15.18 -19.43 -1.19
N LYS A 190 -14.71 -19.73 0.03
CA LYS A 190 -14.78 -21.09 0.60
C LYS A 190 -16.21 -21.60 0.68
N TRP A 191 -17.15 -20.75 1.09
CA TRP A 191 -18.57 -21.07 1.10
C TRP A 191 -19.10 -21.32 -0.31
N GLY A 192 -18.77 -20.46 -1.28
CA GLY A 192 -19.20 -20.62 -2.67
C GLY A 192 -18.72 -21.93 -3.30
N ILE A 193 -17.45 -22.30 -3.09
CA ILE A 193 -16.88 -23.56 -3.56
C ILE A 193 -17.60 -24.76 -2.90
N LYS A 194 -17.78 -24.71 -1.57
CA LYS A 194 -18.44 -25.78 -0.81
C LYS A 194 -19.89 -25.99 -1.24
N ASN A 195 -20.60 -24.93 -1.64
CA ASN A 195 -22.03 -24.96 -1.96
C ASN A 195 -22.31 -24.87 -3.47
N ALA A 196 -21.30 -25.03 -4.33
CA ALA A 196 -21.44 -24.87 -5.78
C ALA A 196 -22.51 -25.79 -6.41
N ALA A 197 -22.77 -26.97 -5.82
CA ALA A 197 -23.83 -27.88 -6.24
C ALA A 197 -25.24 -27.38 -5.87
N ILE A 198 -25.39 -26.66 -4.75
CA ILE A 198 -26.67 -26.09 -4.28
C ILE A 198 -27.08 -24.91 -5.17
N VAL A 199 -26.12 -24.06 -5.56
CA VAL A 199 -26.37 -22.91 -6.44
C VAL A 199 -26.75 -23.34 -7.86
N LYS A 200 -26.15 -24.42 -8.39
CA LYS A 200 -26.54 -25.01 -9.69
C LYS A 200 -27.93 -25.67 -9.67
N GLY A 201 -28.45 -26.04 -8.50
CA GLY A 201 -29.79 -26.62 -8.33
C GLY A 201 -30.91 -25.59 -8.14
N MET A 202 -30.57 -24.32 -7.87
CA MET A 202 -31.53 -23.22 -7.82
C MET A 202 -31.78 -22.70 -9.23
N GLY A 203 -32.70 -23.36 -9.94
CA GLY A 203 -33.19 -22.89 -11.24
C GLY A 203 -33.69 -21.44 -11.18
N ALA A 204 -33.56 -20.72 -12.29
CA ALA A 204 -34.00 -19.33 -12.43
C ALA A 204 -35.42 -19.13 -11.87
N PRO A 205 -35.69 -18.02 -11.15
CA PRO A 205 -37.03 -17.72 -10.68
C PRO A 205 -37.97 -17.63 -11.89
N ARG A 206 -39.08 -18.36 -11.83
CA ARG A 206 -40.17 -18.29 -12.82
C ARG A 206 -40.95 -17.00 -12.67
#